data_AF-A0A0F9P224-F1
#
_entry.id   AF-A0A0F9P224-F1
#
_cell.length_a   1.000
_cell.length_b   1.000
_cell.length_c   1.000
_cell.angle_alpha   90.00
_cell.angle_beta   90.00
_cell.angle_gamma   90.00
#
_symmetry.space_group_name_H-M   'P 1'
#
loop_
_entity.id
_entity.type
_entity.pdbx_description
1 polymer ?
#
loop_
_entity_poly.entity_id
_entity_poly.type
_entity_poly.pdbx_seq_one_letter_code
_entity_poly.pdbx_strand_id
1 'polypeptide(L)'
;MYTPCFGDMWDRWGTPVSLFCITANSYLRRDGALTMGRGIAKQLKDMQPEIAWDAAAAIRDQPIPHAYGFVVIPVIQSANRVRSEIKQMVGFFQVKDHFKSLADLKLIAHSVQALKAYLHDHRHIPEVNLNYPGIGYGCRTVTDVEPLLRSLPPVVHIWRFAHER
;
A
#
# COMPACT_ATOMS: atom_id res chain seq x y z
N MET A 1 2.59 20.81 6.59
CA MET A 1 3.37 19.75 7.26
C MET A 1 2.38 18.65 7.61
N TYR A 2 2.60 17.41 7.16
CA TYR A 2 1.71 16.31 7.56
C TYR A 2 2.13 15.83 8.95
N THR A 3 1.18 15.41 9.77
CA THR A 3 1.47 14.79 11.07
C THR A 3 1.22 13.29 10.91
N PRO A 4 2.22 12.42 11.17
CA PRO A 4 1.98 10.98 11.10
C PRO A 4 0.95 10.55 12.14
N CYS A 5 0.09 9.61 11.75
CA CYS A 5 -0.79 8.89 12.66
C CYS A 5 0.02 7.82 13.40
N PHE A 6 -0.26 7.63 14.69
CA PHE A 6 0.37 6.60 15.51
C PHE A 6 -0.69 5.59 15.95
N GLY A 7 -0.39 4.30 15.82
CA GLY A 7 -1.30 3.22 16.18
C GLY A 7 -1.18 2.02 15.25
N ASP A 8 -2.19 1.16 15.27
CA ASP A 8 -2.32 0.08 14.29
C ASP A 8 -3.17 0.56 13.10
N MET A 9 -2.59 0.56 11.91
CA MET A 9 -3.34 0.94 10.70
C MET A 9 -4.50 -0.02 10.41
N TRP A 10 -4.43 -1.27 10.90
CA TRP A 10 -5.51 -2.25 10.77
C TRP A 10 -6.83 -1.79 11.39
N ASP A 11 -6.81 -0.84 12.33
CA ASP A 11 -8.03 -0.21 12.88
C ASP A 11 -8.87 0.50 11.81
N ARG A 12 -8.31 0.75 10.63
CA ARG A 12 -8.99 1.37 9.49
C ARG A 12 -9.53 0.36 8.48
N TRP A 13 -9.21 -0.91 8.62
CA TRP A 13 -9.68 -1.96 7.72
C TRP A 13 -11.21 -2.09 7.77
N GLY A 14 -11.85 -2.21 6.60
CA GLY A 14 -13.30 -2.33 6.48
C GLY A 14 -14.05 -0.99 6.57
N THR A 15 -13.35 0.13 6.74
CA THR A 15 -13.98 1.46 6.73
C THR A 15 -14.55 1.74 5.34
N PRO A 16 -15.87 1.98 5.20
CA PRO A 16 -16.48 2.23 3.91
C PRO A 16 -15.81 3.38 3.17
N VAL A 17 -15.71 3.25 1.85
CA VAL A 17 -15.19 4.28 0.93
C VAL A 17 -13.72 4.68 1.16
N SER A 18 -13.01 4.06 2.11
CA SER A 18 -11.59 4.32 2.38
C SER A 18 -10.65 3.47 1.52
N LEU A 19 -9.43 3.97 1.30
CA LEU A 19 -8.35 3.22 0.66
C LEU A 19 -7.34 2.74 1.70
N PHE A 20 -7.19 1.42 1.85
CA PHE A 20 -6.20 0.80 2.72
C PHE A 20 -4.92 0.54 1.94
N CYS A 21 -3.93 1.41 2.08
CA CYS A 21 -2.74 1.46 1.24
C CYS A 21 -1.55 0.83 1.96
N ILE A 22 -1.00 -0.25 1.40
CA ILE A 22 0.16 -0.94 1.94
C ILE A 22 1.41 -0.68 1.10
N THR A 23 2.58 -0.73 1.73
CA THR A 23 3.85 -0.72 1.01
C THR A 23 4.18 -2.10 0.44
N ALA A 24 4.66 -2.14 -0.80
CA ALA A 24 4.88 -3.37 -1.54
C ALA A 24 6.16 -3.33 -2.41
N ASN A 25 6.52 -4.49 -2.94
CA ASN A 25 7.57 -4.66 -3.95
C ASN A 25 6.94 -5.05 -5.30
N SER A 26 7.75 -5.23 -6.35
CA SER A 26 7.29 -5.74 -7.65
C SER A 26 7.77 -7.16 -7.97
N TYR A 27 8.35 -7.87 -6.99
CA TYR A 27 8.95 -9.19 -7.22
C TYR A 27 7.89 -10.30 -7.25
N LEU A 28 7.65 -10.80 -8.46
CA LEU A 28 6.75 -11.92 -8.71
C LEU A 28 7.51 -13.25 -8.60
N ARG A 29 6.94 -14.18 -7.85
CA ARG A 29 7.45 -15.55 -7.69
C ARG A 29 7.20 -16.38 -8.96
N ARG A 30 7.81 -17.57 -9.01
CA ARG A 30 7.63 -18.53 -10.11
C ARG A 30 6.19 -19.01 -10.28
N ASP A 31 5.41 -19.06 -9.20
CA ASP A 31 3.98 -19.42 -9.23
C ASP A 31 3.07 -18.25 -9.65
N GLY A 32 3.68 -17.14 -10.06
CA GLY A 32 2.98 -15.97 -10.55
C GLY A 32 2.41 -15.05 -9.47
N ALA A 33 2.61 -15.32 -8.18
CA ALA A 33 2.14 -14.46 -7.10
C ALA A 33 3.17 -13.38 -6.71
N LEU A 34 2.69 -12.25 -6.19
CA LEU A 34 3.54 -11.23 -5.59
C LEU A 34 4.16 -11.70 -4.27
N THR A 35 5.43 -11.36 -4.04
CA THR A 35 6.11 -11.74 -2.80
C THR A 35 5.67 -10.88 -1.61
N MET A 36 4.86 -11.47 -0.73
CA MET A 36 4.32 -10.84 0.48
C MET A 36 4.70 -11.66 1.73
N GLY A 37 5.96 -11.56 2.13
CA GLY A 37 6.58 -12.43 3.15
C GLY A 37 6.74 -11.83 4.55
N ARG A 38 6.55 -10.51 4.72
CA ARG A 38 6.73 -9.82 6.01
C ARG A 38 5.86 -8.58 6.15
N GLY A 39 5.74 -8.10 7.40
CA GLY A 39 5.01 -6.88 7.75
C GLY A 39 3.55 -6.92 7.32
N ILE A 40 2.99 -5.74 7.05
CA ILE A 40 1.59 -5.58 6.68
C ILE A 40 1.21 -6.33 5.40
N ALA A 41 2.13 -6.46 4.44
CA ALA A 41 1.90 -7.25 3.23
C ALA A 41 1.67 -8.73 3.56
N LYS A 42 2.44 -9.31 4.51
CA LYS A 42 2.20 -10.69 4.95
C LYS A 42 0.86 -10.82 5.65
N GLN A 43 0.55 -9.90 6.57
CA GLN A 43 -0.71 -9.90 7.31
C GLN A 43 -1.92 -9.84 6.36
N LEU A 44 -1.87 -8.96 5.34
CA LEU A 44 -2.90 -8.89 4.30
C LEU A 44 -3.04 -10.22 3.55
N LYS A 45 -1.93 -10.83 3.11
CA LYS A 45 -1.96 -12.13 2.42
C LYS A 45 -2.48 -13.25 3.34
N ASP A 46 -2.10 -13.26 4.61
CA ASP A 46 -2.59 -14.28 5.55
C ASP A 46 -4.11 -14.18 5.75
N MET A 47 -4.67 -12.96 5.70
CA MET A 47 -6.11 -12.71 5.76
C MET A 47 -6.83 -12.97 4.42
N GLN A 48 -6.18 -12.64 3.29
CA GLN A 48 -6.73 -12.75 1.94
C GLN A 48 -5.72 -13.47 1.05
N PRO A 49 -5.66 -14.82 1.06
CA PRO A 49 -4.60 -15.57 0.40
C PRO A 49 -4.46 -15.28 -1.11
N GLU A 50 -5.57 -15.03 -1.80
CA GLU A 50 -5.60 -14.80 -3.25
C GLU A 50 -5.03 -13.43 -3.66
N ILE A 51 -4.95 -12.48 -2.73
CA ILE A 51 -4.53 -11.10 -3.00
C ILE A 51 -3.15 -10.99 -3.64
N ALA A 52 -2.27 -11.97 -3.38
CA ALA A 52 -0.94 -12.00 -3.95
C ALA A 52 -0.96 -12.24 -5.47
N TRP A 53 -1.92 -13.02 -5.98
CA TRP A 53 -2.09 -13.24 -7.41
C TRP A 53 -2.82 -12.07 -8.07
N ASP A 54 -3.84 -11.52 -7.41
CA ASP A 54 -4.54 -10.33 -7.90
C ASP A 54 -3.57 -9.14 -8.04
N ALA A 55 -2.69 -8.95 -7.05
CA ALA A 55 -1.67 -7.91 -7.10
C ALA A 55 -0.67 -8.16 -8.22
N ALA A 56 -0.25 -9.41 -8.41
CA ALA A 56 0.64 -9.76 -9.51
C ALA A 56 -0.01 -9.50 -10.88
N ALA A 57 -1.29 -9.82 -11.06
CA ALA A 57 -2.04 -9.51 -12.28
C ALA A 57 -2.08 -8.00 -12.52
N ALA A 58 -2.52 -7.22 -11.53
CA ALA A 58 -2.60 -5.77 -11.64
C ALA A 58 -1.23 -5.10 -11.92
N ILE A 59 -0.14 -5.64 -11.36
CA ILE A 59 1.23 -5.17 -11.61
C ILE A 59 1.69 -5.52 -13.03
N ARG A 60 1.37 -6.72 -13.55
CA ARG A 60 1.73 -7.12 -14.93
C ARG A 60 1.08 -6.25 -15.99
N ASP A 61 -0.13 -5.78 -15.73
CA ASP A 61 -0.88 -4.94 -16.67
C ASP A 61 -0.34 -3.50 -16.75
N GLN A 62 0.64 -3.14 -15.91
CA GLN A 62 1.25 -1.83 -15.93
C GLN A 62 2.27 -1.71 -17.07
N PRO A 63 2.44 -0.51 -17.67
CA PRO A 63 3.42 -0.31 -18.75
C PRO A 63 4.86 -0.69 -18.35
N ILE A 64 5.19 -0.51 -17.07
CA ILE A 64 6.50 -0.82 -16.51
C ILE A 64 6.31 -1.60 -15.20
N PRO A 65 6.09 -2.94 -15.24
CA PRO A 65 5.72 -3.71 -14.04
C PRO A 65 6.73 -3.66 -12.89
N HIS A 66 8.02 -3.54 -13.21
CA HIS A 66 9.07 -3.44 -12.18
C HIS A 66 9.10 -2.07 -11.49
N ALA A 67 8.43 -1.05 -12.03
CA ALA A 67 8.30 0.29 -11.50
C ALA A 67 6.85 0.78 -11.67
N TYR A 68 5.90 -0.01 -11.16
CA TYR A 68 4.47 0.22 -11.35
C TYR A 68 3.92 1.42 -10.54
N GLY A 69 4.62 1.84 -9.50
CA GLY A 69 4.22 2.96 -8.65
C GLY A 69 3.04 2.64 -7.72
N PHE A 70 1.84 2.58 -8.26
CA PHE A 70 0.62 2.39 -7.46
C PHE A 70 -0.46 1.64 -8.23
N VAL A 71 -1.04 0.62 -7.61
CA VAL A 71 -2.23 -0.10 -8.12
C VAL A 71 -3.25 -0.30 -7.00
N VAL A 72 -4.53 -0.42 -7.36
CA VAL A 72 -5.63 -0.64 -6.41
C VAL A 72 -6.35 -1.93 -6.73
N ILE A 73 -6.61 -2.73 -5.71
CA ILE A 73 -7.28 -4.03 -5.82
C ILE A 73 -8.51 -4.03 -4.91
N PRO A 74 -9.70 -4.35 -5.44
CA PRO A 74 -10.86 -4.56 -4.61
C PRO A 74 -10.78 -5.90 -3.88
N VAL A 75 -10.97 -5.89 -2.56
CA VAL A 75 -11.09 -7.08 -1.72
C VAL A 75 -12.53 -7.18 -1.24
N ILE A 76 -13.19 -8.29 -1.56
CA ILE A 76 -14.55 -8.58 -1.08
C ILE A 76 -14.43 -9.34 0.23
N GLN A 77 -14.96 -8.77 1.31
CA GLN A 77 -15.12 -9.49 2.55
C GLN A 77 -16.46 -10.22 2.54
N SER A 78 -16.42 -11.55 2.35
CA SER A 78 -17.61 -12.38 2.60
C SER A 78 -17.77 -12.56 4.11
N ALA A 79 -18.56 -11.69 4.74
CA ALA A 79 -19.06 -11.96 6.08
C ALA A 79 -20.05 -13.13 5.99
N ASN A 80 -19.85 -14.18 6.78
CA ASN A 80 -20.66 -15.39 6.82
C ASN A 80 -22.16 -15.13 6.58
N ARG A 81 -22.64 -15.52 5.39
CA ARG A 81 -24.03 -15.85 4.99
C ARG A 81 -25.18 -14.86 5.26
N VAL A 82 -24.98 -13.65 5.79
CA VAL A 82 -26.09 -12.69 5.98
C VAL A 82 -25.71 -11.26 5.59
N ARG A 83 -25.96 -10.95 4.31
CA ARG A 83 -26.30 -9.62 3.75
C ARG A 83 -25.45 -8.41 4.19
N SER A 84 -24.17 -8.38 3.78
CA SER A 84 -23.53 -7.22 3.13
C SER A 84 -22.08 -7.55 2.78
N GLU A 85 -21.75 -7.53 1.49
CA GLU A 85 -20.35 -7.60 1.06
C GLU A 85 -19.70 -6.24 1.32
N ILE A 86 -18.78 -6.18 2.28
CA ILE A 86 -17.95 -4.99 2.47
C ILE A 86 -16.82 -5.09 1.46
N LYS A 87 -16.81 -4.17 0.49
CA LYS A 87 -15.72 -4.02 -0.47
C LYS A 87 -14.67 -3.08 0.11
N GLN A 88 -13.52 -3.63 0.49
CA GLN A 88 -12.34 -2.85 0.86
C GLN A 88 -11.49 -2.60 -0.39
N MET A 89 -11.14 -1.35 -0.67
CA MET A 89 -10.14 -1.04 -1.69
C MET A 89 -8.75 -1.08 -1.06
N VAL A 90 -7.84 -1.87 -1.64
CA VAL A 90 -6.46 -2.00 -1.16
C VAL A 90 -5.49 -1.40 -2.17
N GLY A 91 -4.72 -0.40 -1.73
CA GLY A 91 -3.66 0.19 -2.52
C GLY A 91 -2.34 -0.54 -2.31
N PHE A 92 -1.61 -0.84 -3.38
CA PHE A 92 -0.24 -1.35 -3.33
C PHE A 92 0.69 -0.22 -3.73
N PHE A 93 1.40 0.35 -2.76
CA PHE A 93 2.34 1.45 -2.95
C PHE A 93 3.77 0.92 -3.09
N GLN A 94 4.38 1.08 -4.26
CA GLN A 94 5.67 0.48 -4.52
C GLN A 94 6.79 1.20 -3.78
N VAL A 95 7.56 0.44 -3.00
CA VAL A 95 8.77 0.96 -2.36
C VAL A 95 10.04 0.21 -2.76
N LYS A 96 9.91 -0.93 -3.45
CA LYS A 96 11.02 -1.79 -3.86
C LYS A 96 10.74 -2.45 -5.20
N ASP A 97 11.79 -2.79 -5.92
CA ASP A 97 11.74 -3.72 -7.05
C ASP A 97 11.77 -5.17 -6.53
N HIS A 98 12.72 -5.46 -5.64
CA HIS A 98 12.97 -6.78 -5.10
C HIS A 98 12.79 -6.79 -3.58
N PHE A 99 12.09 -7.80 -3.06
CA PHE A 99 11.73 -7.88 -1.65
C PHE A 99 12.94 -7.85 -0.70
N LYS A 100 14.10 -8.37 -1.11
CA LYS A 100 15.35 -8.36 -0.31
C LYS A 100 16.12 -7.03 -0.34
N SER A 101 15.84 -6.15 -1.28
CA SER A 101 16.55 -4.86 -1.43
C SER A 101 16.14 -3.87 -0.34
N LEU A 102 16.93 -2.80 -0.17
CA LEU A 102 16.49 -1.59 0.52
C LEU A 102 15.35 -0.92 -0.24
N ALA A 103 14.51 -0.13 0.43
CA ALA A 103 13.50 0.64 -0.28
C ALA A 103 14.18 1.66 -1.21
N ASP A 104 13.67 1.88 -2.42
CA ASP A 104 14.24 2.83 -3.37
C ASP A 104 13.49 4.16 -3.30
N LEU A 105 14.22 5.26 -3.03
CA LEU A 105 13.64 6.60 -2.96
C LEU A 105 13.03 7.05 -4.29
N LYS A 106 13.58 6.60 -5.43
CA LYS A 106 13.01 6.88 -6.76
C LYS A 106 11.69 6.15 -6.95
N LEU A 107 11.58 4.90 -6.52
CA LEU A 107 10.32 4.15 -6.56
C LEU A 107 9.30 4.76 -5.60
N ILE A 108 9.70 5.20 -4.41
CA ILE A 108 8.81 5.92 -3.49
C ILE A 108 8.30 7.21 -4.14
N ALA A 109 9.19 8.02 -4.71
CA ALA A 109 8.81 9.26 -5.38
C ALA A 109 7.86 9.02 -6.57
N HIS A 110 8.12 7.98 -7.36
CA HIS A 110 7.25 7.57 -8.46
C HIS A 110 5.86 7.15 -7.94
N SER A 111 5.80 6.35 -6.89
CA SER A 111 4.57 5.91 -6.24
C SER A 111 3.78 7.06 -5.62
N VAL A 112 4.46 8.08 -5.06
CA VAL A 112 3.80 9.32 -4.62
C VAL A 112 3.09 10.00 -5.78
N GLN A 113 3.72 10.14 -6.95
CA GLN A 113 3.08 10.74 -8.11
C GLN A 113 1.92 9.88 -8.64
N ALA A 114 2.09 8.56 -8.69
CA ALA A 114 1.04 7.64 -9.12
C ALA A 114 -0.18 7.69 -8.18
N LEU A 115 0.01 7.71 -6.86
CA LEU A 115 -1.06 7.88 -5.89
C LEU A 115 -1.76 9.24 -6.04
N LYS A 116 -1.01 10.32 -6.27
CA LYS A 116 -1.59 11.65 -6.50
C LYS A 116 -2.45 11.69 -7.76
N ALA A 117 -1.98 11.09 -8.86
CA ALA A 117 -2.74 10.99 -10.09
C ALA A 117 -4.02 10.17 -9.87
N TYR A 118 -3.91 9.02 -9.20
CA TYR A 118 -5.07 8.20 -8.85
C TYR A 118 -6.12 8.99 -8.05
N LEU A 119 -5.70 9.72 -7.00
CA LEU A 119 -6.62 10.53 -6.18
C LEU A 119 -7.18 11.76 -6.91
N HIS A 120 -6.47 12.29 -7.91
CA HIS A 120 -7.00 13.33 -8.77
C HIS A 120 -8.22 12.84 -9.57
N ASP A 121 -8.14 11.61 -10.08
CA ASP A 121 -9.22 10.98 -10.86
C ASP A 121 -10.32 10.40 -9.96
N HIS A 122 -10.02 10.11 -8.69
CA HIS A 122 -10.92 9.50 -7.72
C HIS A 122 -11.21 10.42 -6.52
N ARG A 123 -11.66 11.64 -6.79
CA ARG A 123 -11.92 12.66 -5.73
C ARG A 123 -13.01 12.30 -4.71
N HIS A 124 -13.76 11.22 -4.95
CA HIS A 124 -14.77 10.72 -4.02
C HIS A 124 -14.19 9.91 -2.85
N ILE A 125 -12.90 9.55 -2.90
CA ILE A 125 -12.21 8.84 -1.81
C ILE A 125 -11.93 9.86 -0.69
N PRO A 126 -12.59 9.74 0.48
CA PRO A 126 -12.45 10.71 1.56
C PRO A 126 -11.20 10.45 2.41
N GLU A 127 -10.66 9.24 2.39
CA GLU A 127 -9.60 8.79 3.31
C GLU A 127 -8.69 7.75 2.65
N VAL A 128 -7.38 7.94 2.79
CA VAL A 128 -6.34 6.98 2.39
C VAL A 128 -5.42 6.74 3.59
N ASN A 129 -5.28 5.48 3.98
CA ASN A 129 -4.42 5.08 5.08
C ASN A 129 -3.19 4.37 4.53
N LEU A 130 -2.01 4.97 4.64
CA LEU A 130 -0.75 4.45 4.11
C LEU A 130 0.24 4.19 5.24
N ASN A 131 0.72 2.95 5.39
CA ASN A 131 1.79 2.66 6.34
C ASN A 131 3.08 3.33 5.85
N TYR A 132 3.89 3.86 6.78
CA TYR A 132 5.01 4.74 6.44
C TYR A 132 5.95 4.13 5.38
N PRO A 133 6.06 4.73 4.18
CA PRO A 133 6.88 4.19 3.09
C PRO A 133 8.36 4.03 3.43
N GLY A 134 8.92 2.86 3.12
CA GLY A 134 10.38 2.63 3.19
C GLY A 134 10.98 2.52 4.59
N ILE A 135 10.22 2.69 5.66
CA ILE A 135 10.68 2.50 7.05
C ILE A 135 10.56 1.01 7.47
N GLY A 136 11.15 0.63 8.60
CA GLY A 136 11.16 -0.74 9.11
C GLY A 136 11.97 -1.65 8.17
N TYR A 137 11.33 -2.63 7.55
CA TYR A 137 11.98 -3.54 6.60
C TYR A 137 12.51 -2.86 5.33
N GLY A 138 12.13 -1.61 5.05
CA GLY A 138 12.71 -0.80 3.98
C GLY A 138 14.08 -0.18 4.33
N CYS A 139 14.41 -0.13 5.62
CA CYS A 139 15.62 0.45 6.22
C CYS A 139 15.99 1.85 5.69
N ARG A 140 15.00 2.69 5.39
CA ARG A 140 15.20 4.13 5.19
C ARG A 140 15.02 4.88 6.51
N THR A 141 15.52 6.11 6.55
CA THR A 141 15.26 7.03 7.65
C THR A 141 14.03 7.89 7.35
N VAL A 142 13.40 8.41 8.39
CA VAL A 142 12.32 9.40 8.24
C VAL A 142 12.77 10.59 7.40
N THR A 143 13.99 11.09 7.66
CA THR A 143 14.60 12.21 6.95
C THR A 143 14.70 11.99 5.44
N ASP A 144 14.99 10.76 4.99
CA ASP A 144 15.10 10.45 3.57
C ASP A 144 13.74 10.47 2.85
N VAL A 145 12.70 9.96 3.53
CA VAL A 145 11.40 9.67 2.92
C VAL A 145 10.43 10.84 3.08
N GLU A 146 10.44 11.51 4.23
CA GLU A 146 9.50 12.58 4.56
C GLU A 146 9.38 13.66 3.47
N PRO A 147 10.48 14.16 2.85
CA PRO A 147 10.39 15.15 1.78
C PRO A 147 9.54 14.69 0.60
N LEU A 148 9.55 13.40 0.28
CA LEU A 148 8.77 12.82 -0.82
C LEU A 148 7.27 12.82 -0.50
N LEU A 149 6.92 12.59 0.76
CA LEU A 149 5.52 12.47 1.22
C LEU A 149 4.83 13.82 1.40
N ARG A 150 5.58 14.91 1.56
CA ARG A 150 5.02 16.26 1.82
C ARG A 150 4.07 16.77 0.74
N SER A 151 4.16 16.24 -0.47
CA SER A 151 3.28 16.64 -1.59
C SER A 151 1.99 15.82 -1.72
N LEU A 152 1.78 14.85 -0.81
CA LEU A 152 0.56 14.04 -0.79
C LEU A 152 -0.66 14.89 -0.38
N PRO A 153 -1.86 14.60 -0.92
CA PRO A 153 -3.07 15.32 -0.57
C PRO A 153 -3.44 15.13 0.92
N PRO A 154 -4.20 16.06 1.52
CA PRO A 154 -4.59 15.99 2.93
C PRO A 154 -5.41 14.76 3.34
N VAL A 155 -6.07 14.09 2.38
CA VAL A 155 -6.81 12.83 2.61
C VAL A 155 -5.89 11.63 2.86
N VAL A 156 -4.57 11.79 2.69
CA VAL A 156 -3.59 10.72 2.91
C VAL A 156 -3.02 10.80 4.32
N HIS A 157 -3.32 9.79 5.12
CA HIS A 157 -2.85 9.60 6.48
C HIS A 157 -1.68 8.62 6.48
N ILE A 158 -0.51 9.08 6.96
CA ILE A 158 0.71 8.26 7.03
C ILE A 158 0.83 7.65 8.42
N TRP A 159 0.83 6.32 8.51
CA TRP A 159 0.80 5.58 9.77
C TRP A 159 2.18 5.07 10.19
N ARG A 160 2.51 5.24 11.47
CA ARG A 160 3.67 4.64 12.16
C ARG A 160 3.21 3.81 13.34
N PHE A 161 3.87 2.68 13.59
CA PHE A 161 3.69 1.96 14.85
C PHE A 161 4.31 2.76 16.00
N ALA A 162 3.60 2.84 17.12
CA ALA A 162 3.99 3.65 18.28
C ALA A 162 5.30 3.20 18.96
N HIS A 163 5.85 2.03 18.60
CA HIS A 163 7.02 1.42 19.24
C HIS A 163 8.30 1.48 18.41
N GLU A 164 8.28 2.05 17.21
CA GLU A 164 9.49 2.30 16.41
C GLU A 164 10.17 3.59 16.89
N ARG A 165 10.92 3.47 17.99
CA ARG A 165 11.91 4.46 18.45
C ARG A 165 13.24 4.23 17.73
#